data_AF-A0A941ALQ7-F1
#
_entry.id   AF-A0A941ALQ7-F1
#
_cell.length_a   1.000
_cell.length_b   1.000
_cell.length_c   1.000
_cell.angle_alpha   90.00
_cell.angle_beta   90.00
_cell.angle_gamma   90.00
#
_symmetry.space_group_name_H-M   'P 1'
#
loop_
_entity.id
_entity.type
_entity.pdbx_description
1 polymer ?
#
loop_
_entity_poly.entity_id
_entity_poly.type
_entity_poly.pdbx_seq_one_letter_code
_entity_poly.pdbx_strand_id
1 'polypeptide(L)'
;NYNKKQAYTSVLDALNNATPVSPSPSVSPTRSPNTSPSASPPVSPSASPSVSPSVPVTGACSATIETTNSWPGGFQSTVTVRAGSSAVNGWTVKWTWPSGQTISSLWNGTQSVSGSSVTVRNADYNGSIAAGGSTTFGFTANGTAATPTATCTSP
;
A
#
# COMPACT_ATOMS: atom_id res chain seq x y z
N ASN A 1 24.85 -7.72 -43.93
CA ASN A 1 23.73 -8.68 -44.03
C ASN A 1 23.18 -9.03 -42.67
N TYR A 2 21.99 -8.53 -42.37
CA TYR A 2 21.14 -8.96 -41.25
C TYR A 2 20.85 -10.46 -41.35
N ASN A 3 21.25 -11.25 -40.35
CA ASN A 3 20.89 -12.67 -40.31
C ASN A 3 19.62 -12.84 -39.46
N LYS A 4 18.52 -13.16 -40.16
CA LYS A 4 17.17 -13.29 -39.62
C LYS A 4 17.05 -14.55 -38.75
N LYS A 5 16.34 -14.41 -37.63
CA LYS A 5 16.03 -15.40 -36.59
C LYS A 5 15.50 -16.74 -37.15
N GLN A 6 16.14 -17.85 -36.78
CA GLN A 6 15.59 -19.22 -36.94
C GLN A 6 14.72 -19.69 -35.76
N ALA A 7 14.40 -18.81 -34.79
CA ALA A 7 13.74 -19.23 -33.54
C ALA A 7 12.23 -18.96 -33.48
N TYR A 8 11.58 -18.48 -34.54
CA TYR A 8 10.19 -18.02 -34.45
C TYR A 8 9.13 -19.04 -34.90
N THR A 9 9.50 -20.18 -35.47
CA THR A 9 8.51 -21.16 -36.00
C THR A 9 8.29 -22.37 -35.09
N SER A 10 9.11 -22.60 -34.07
CA SER A 10 9.00 -23.78 -33.20
C SER A 10 8.03 -23.64 -32.02
N VAL A 11 7.63 -22.42 -31.66
CA VAL A 11 6.71 -22.20 -30.52
C VAL A 11 5.23 -22.32 -30.94
N LEU A 12 4.94 -22.26 -32.23
CA LEU A 12 3.57 -22.26 -32.76
C LEU A 12 3.00 -23.65 -33.06
N ASP A 13 3.83 -24.70 -33.16
CA ASP A 13 3.37 -26.07 -33.43
C ASP A 13 3.09 -26.89 -32.14
N ALA A 14 3.61 -26.43 -30.99
CA ALA A 14 3.48 -27.13 -29.70
C ALA A 14 2.14 -26.89 -28.96
N LEU A 15 1.27 -26.03 -29.49
CA LEU A 15 0.01 -25.63 -28.84
C LEU A 15 -1.24 -26.35 -29.35
N ASN A 16 -1.15 -27.24 -30.35
CA ASN A 16 -2.33 -27.72 -31.07
C ASN A 16 -2.65 -29.22 -31.03
N ASN A 17 -1.97 -30.11 -30.30
CA ASN A 17 -2.36 -31.52 -30.35
C ASN A 17 -1.93 -32.39 -29.15
N ALA A 18 -2.88 -32.79 -28.29
CA ALA A 18 -3.02 -34.17 -27.77
C ALA A 18 -4.11 -34.29 -26.68
N THR A 19 -5.25 -34.88 -27.03
CA THR A 19 -6.10 -35.69 -26.12
C THR A 19 -5.53 -37.12 -26.01
N PRO A 20 -5.85 -37.90 -24.97
CA PRO A 20 -6.65 -39.13 -25.22
C PRO A 20 -7.60 -39.58 -24.08
N VAL A 21 -8.57 -40.44 -24.44
CA VAL A 21 -9.66 -41.04 -23.64
C VAL A 21 -9.39 -42.52 -23.23
N SER A 22 -10.18 -43.05 -22.25
CA SER A 22 -10.69 -44.46 -22.08
C SER A 22 -10.04 -45.39 -21.00
N PRO A 23 -10.64 -46.51 -20.46
CA PRO A 23 -11.99 -46.86 -19.91
C PRO A 23 -12.00 -47.48 -18.45
N SER A 24 -13.18 -47.89 -17.92
CA SER A 24 -13.58 -48.37 -16.53
C SER A 24 -13.53 -49.92 -16.32
N PRO A 25 -13.48 -50.53 -15.08
CA PRO A 25 -14.69 -50.93 -14.28
C PRO A 25 -14.56 -50.97 -12.70
N SER A 26 -15.67 -51.31 -12.03
CA SER A 26 -16.10 -51.18 -10.59
C SER A 26 -15.87 -52.41 -9.66
N VAL A 27 -15.73 -52.23 -8.31
CA VAL A 27 -16.53 -52.85 -7.18
C VAL A 27 -15.99 -52.52 -5.75
N SER A 28 -16.90 -52.34 -4.76
CA SER A 28 -16.70 -52.15 -3.28
C SER A 28 -16.78 -53.48 -2.48
N PRO A 29 -16.41 -53.60 -1.15
CA PRO A 29 -17.36 -53.31 -0.02
C PRO A 29 -16.82 -52.97 1.44
N THR A 30 -17.69 -52.32 2.24
CA THR A 30 -18.01 -52.20 3.72
C THR A 30 -17.04 -52.03 4.94
N ARG A 31 -17.37 -50.97 5.74
CA ARG A 31 -17.56 -50.78 7.23
C ARG A 31 -16.41 -50.80 8.27
N SER A 32 -16.20 -49.67 8.97
CA SER A 32 -16.62 -49.40 10.39
C SER A 32 -16.01 -48.10 10.98
N PRO A 33 -16.60 -47.50 12.04
CA PRO A 33 -16.46 -46.08 12.40
C PRO A 33 -15.41 -45.81 13.49
N ASN A 34 -14.84 -44.59 13.52
CA ASN A 34 -14.22 -44.06 14.74
C ASN A 34 -14.41 -42.54 14.84
N THR A 35 -14.97 -42.13 15.97
CA THR A 35 -15.22 -40.76 16.43
C THR A 35 -13.94 -40.09 16.94
N SER A 36 -13.67 -38.84 16.56
CA SER A 36 -13.20 -37.80 17.50
C SER A 36 -13.25 -36.41 16.84
N PRO A 37 -13.79 -35.38 17.51
CA PRO A 37 -13.85 -34.01 17.00
C PRO A 37 -12.55 -33.25 17.33
N SER A 38 -12.12 -32.34 16.46
CA SER A 38 -11.31 -31.20 16.91
C SER A 38 -11.52 -30.02 15.98
N ALA A 39 -12.03 -28.94 16.58
CA ALA A 39 -12.36 -27.70 15.93
C ALA A 39 -11.10 -26.90 15.59
N SER A 40 -11.11 -26.23 14.45
CA SER A 40 -10.59 -24.88 14.36
C SER A 40 -11.35 -24.12 13.27
N PRO A 41 -12.15 -23.10 13.62
CA PRO A 41 -12.66 -22.19 12.62
C PRO A 41 -11.48 -21.42 12.00
N PRO A 42 -11.47 -21.14 10.67
CA PRO A 42 -10.60 -20.09 10.17
C PRO A 42 -11.10 -18.77 10.77
N VAL A 43 -10.31 -18.20 11.68
CA VAL A 43 -10.53 -16.84 12.16
C VAL A 43 -10.39 -15.88 10.98
N SER A 44 -11.53 -15.47 10.40
CA SER A 44 -11.64 -14.19 9.72
C SER A 44 -12.09 -13.20 10.78
N PRO A 45 -11.35 -12.10 10.99
CA PRO A 45 -11.68 -10.91 10.21
C PRO A 45 -10.46 -10.03 9.89
N SER A 46 -10.34 -9.56 8.66
CA SER A 46 -9.71 -8.25 8.42
C SER A 46 -10.77 -7.32 7.86
N ALA A 47 -11.76 -7.00 8.70
CA ALA A 47 -12.46 -5.74 8.56
C ALA A 47 -11.46 -4.66 8.98
N SER A 48 -10.69 -4.13 8.01
CA SER A 48 -9.98 -2.88 8.22
C SER A 48 -11.01 -1.83 8.61
N PRO A 49 -10.95 -1.22 9.80
CA PRO A 49 -11.72 -0.02 10.04
C PRO A 49 -11.09 1.07 9.15
N SER A 50 -11.59 1.21 7.92
CA SER A 50 -11.41 2.45 7.15
C SER A 50 -12.28 3.51 7.80
N VAL A 51 -11.90 3.91 9.02
CA VAL A 51 -12.28 5.21 9.53
C VAL A 51 -11.40 6.16 8.74
N SER A 52 -11.90 6.62 7.60
CA SER A 52 -11.34 7.81 6.97
C SER A 52 -11.62 8.95 7.96
N PRO A 53 -10.63 9.48 8.71
CA PRO A 53 -10.87 10.69 9.46
C PRO A 53 -11.12 11.77 8.42
N SER A 54 -12.40 12.08 8.18
CA SER A 54 -12.80 13.29 7.51
C SER A 54 -12.57 14.42 8.50
N VAL A 55 -11.30 14.74 8.79
CA VAL A 55 -10.97 15.95 9.52
C VAL A 55 -11.48 17.11 8.67
N PRO A 56 -12.32 18.00 9.22
CA PRO A 56 -12.62 19.24 8.53
C PRO A 56 -11.28 19.92 8.24
N VAL A 57 -11.05 20.28 6.97
CA VAL A 57 -9.83 20.97 6.55
C VAL A 57 -9.85 22.35 7.21
N THR A 58 -9.35 22.41 8.44
CA THR A 58 -9.35 23.61 9.27
C THR A 58 -8.02 24.31 8.97
N GLY A 59 -7.94 24.92 7.78
CA GLY A 59 -6.71 25.50 7.25
C GLY A 59 -6.67 25.48 5.72
N ALA A 60 -5.57 25.96 5.13
CA ALA A 60 -5.39 25.95 3.67
C ALA A 60 -5.29 24.51 3.11
N CYS A 61 -4.86 23.55 3.91
CA CYS A 61 -4.71 22.14 3.51
C CYS A 61 -4.89 21.17 4.69
N SER A 62 -5.09 19.88 4.37
CA SER A 62 -5.06 18.76 5.31
C SER A 62 -4.09 17.67 4.82
N ALA A 63 -3.64 16.82 5.75
CA ALA A 63 -2.76 15.69 5.43
C ALA A 63 -3.25 14.41 6.12
N THR A 64 -3.32 13.32 5.37
CA THR A 64 -3.73 11.99 5.87
C THR A 64 -2.62 10.98 5.61
N ILE A 65 -2.17 10.30 6.65
CA ILE A 65 -1.15 9.24 6.57
C ILE A 65 -1.84 7.88 6.56
N GLU A 66 -1.50 7.05 5.58
CA GLU A 66 -2.00 5.68 5.44
C GLU A 66 -0.83 4.71 5.27
N THR A 67 -0.79 3.64 6.06
CA THR A 67 0.21 2.59 5.90
C THR A 67 -0.16 1.69 4.73
N THR A 68 0.66 1.71 3.69
CA THR A 68 0.44 0.95 2.45
C THR A 68 1.01 -0.47 2.55
N ASN A 69 2.11 -0.65 3.28
CA ASN A 69 2.70 -1.97 3.52
C ASN A 69 3.47 -1.99 4.85
N SER A 70 3.60 -3.15 5.48
CA SER A 70 4.37 -3.30 6.73
C SER A 70 5.04 -4.66 6.82
N TRP A 71 6.23 -4.70 7.42
CA TRP A 71 7.02 -5.91 7.65
C TRP A 71 7.69 -5.85 9.02
N PRO A 72 8.27 -6.96 9.52
CA PRO A 72 9.01 -6.93 10.78
C PRO A 72 10.13 -5.89 10.75
N GLY A 73 10.02 -4.87 11.60
CA GLY A 73 11.02 -3.81 11.74
C GLY A 73 10.84 -2.60 10.83
N GLY A 74 9.86 -2.58 9.92
CA GLY A 74 9.62 -1.41 9.08
C GLY A 74 8.28 -1.37 8.37
N PHE A 75 7.95 -0.21 7.82
CA PHE A 75 6.69 0.01 7.12
C PHE A 75 6.83 1.08 6.05
N GLN A 76 5.92 1.03 5.09
CA GLN A 76 5.74 2.01 4.03
C GLN A 76 4.40 2.70 4.21
N SER A 77 4.39 4.02 4.10
CA SER A 77 3.18 4.83 4.17
C SER A 77 3.09 5.79 3.00
N THR A 78 1.86 6.06 2.59
CA THR A 78 1.50 7.12 1.66
C THR A 78 0.80 8.23 2.44
N VAL A 79 1.16 9.47 2.15
CA VAL A 79 0.55 10.66 2.73
C VAL A 79 -0.14 11.44 1.62
N THR A 80 -1.44 11.69 1.82
CA THR A 80 -2.24 12.51 0.90
C THR A 80 -2.37 13.91 1.49
N VAL A 81 -1.94 14.92 0.74
CA VAL A 81 -2.12 16.33 1.05
C VAL A 81 -3.26 16.87 0.20
N ARG A 82 -4.29 17.43 0.83
CA ARG A 82 -5.46 17.99 0.14
C ARG A 82 -5.56 19.48 0.40
N ALA A 83 -5.78 20.27 -0.65
CA ALA A 83 -6.11 21.68 -0.52
C ALA A 83 -7.58 21.82 -0.07
N GLY A 84 -7.85 22.85 0.73
CA GLY A 84 -9.21 23.23 1.10
C GLY A 84 -9.93 23.94 -0.04
N SER A 85 -10.75 24.94 0.30
CA SER A 85 -11.49 25.74 -0.68
C SER A 85 -10.64 26.75 -1.47
N SER A 86 -9.33 26.83 -1.20
CA SER A 86 -8.39 27.72 -1.88
C SER A 86 -7.18 26.94 -2.39
N ALA A 87 -6.57 27.43 -3.47
CA ALA A 87 -5.34 26.85 -3.98
C ALA A 87 -4.19 27.03 -2.99
N VAL A 88 -3.28 26.06 -2.96
CA VAL A 88 -2.11 26.01 -2.09
C VAL A 88 -0.87 26.11 -2.97
N ASN A 89 0.05 27.04 -2.66
CA ASN A 89 1.31 27.24 -3.38
C ASN A 89 2.49 26.91 -2.47
N GLY A 90 2.70 25.62 -2.28
CA GLY A 90 3.64 25.06 -1.32
C GLY A 90 2.91 24.53 -0.11
N TRP A 91 3.36 23.38 0.40
CA TRP A 91 2.75 22.75 1.57
C TRP A 91 3.83 22.23 2.49
N THR A 92 3.53 22.29 3.78
CA THR A 92 4.34 21.72 4.85
C THR A 92 3.45 20.83 5.71
N VAL A 93 3.77 19.54 5.74
CA VAL A 93 3.13 18.54 6.60
C VAL A 93 4.01 18.30 7.82
N LYS A 94 3.40 18.28 9.01
CA LYS A 94 4.10 18.02 10.27
C LYS A 94 3.36 16.98 11.09
N TRP A 95 4.10 16.04 11.67
CA TRP A 95 3.57 15.09 12.64
C TRP A 95 4.62 14.73 13.69
N THR A 96 4.18 14.07 14.75
CA THR A 96 5.05 13.54 15.80
C THR A 96 4.87 12.04 15.88
N TRP A 97 5.98 11.30 15.89
CA TRP A 97 5.95 9.86 16.07
C TRP A 97 5.47 9.47 17.47
N PRO A 98 4.59 8.45 17.59
CA PRO A 98 4.12 7.99 18.89
C PRO A 98 5.18 7.16 19.64
N SER A 99 6.12 6.51 18.93
CA SER A 99 7.06 5.57 19.57
C SER A 99 8.30 5.23 18.72
N GLY A 100 9.34 6.07 18.80
CA GLY A 100 10.69 5.73 18.32
C GLY A 100 10.84 5.42 16.82
N GLN A 101 9.80 5.62 16.01
CA GLN A 101 9.88 5.44 14.56
C GLN A 101 10.86 6.43 13.95
N THR A 102 11.53 6.02 12.88
CA THR A 102 12.46 6.85 12.11
C THR A 102 12.22 6.68 10.63
N ILE A 103 12.24 7.78 9.87
CA ILE A 103 12.11 7.68 8.41
C ILE A 103 13.44 7.23 7.82
N SER A 104 13.39 6.17 7.02
CA SER A 104 14.53 5.61 6.27
C SER A 104 14.67 6.28 4.91
N SER A 105 13.58 6.38 4.15
CA SER A 105 13.54 7.00 2.82
C SER A 105 12.23 7.74 2.61
N LEU A 106 12.26 8.85 1.88
CA LEU A 106 11.08 9.62 1.49
C LEU A 106 11.20 10.04 0.01
N TRP A 107 10.08 10.08 -0.68
CA TRP A 107 9.96 10.56 -2.07
C TRP A 107 8.81 11.55 -2.21
N ASN A 108 8.80 12.32 -3.31
CA ASN A 108 7.82 13.39 -3.57
C ASN A 108 7.75 14.46 -2.46
N GLY A 109 8.84 14.69 -1.73
CA GLY A 109 8.94 15.72 -0.71
C GLY A 109 10.35 15.82 -0.12
N THR A 110 10.54 16.78 0.77
CA THR A 110 11.80 16.98 1.49
C THR A 110 11.53 16.96 2.99
N GLN A 111 12.20 16.07 3.72
CA GLN A 111 12.00 15.91 5.16
C GLN A 111 13.04 16.68 5.98
N SER A 112 12.62 17.12 7.16
CA SER A 112 13.46 17.58 8.26
C SER A 112 12.95 16.95 9.55
N VAL A 113 13.86 16.37 10.34
CA VAL A 113 13.50 15.64 11.56
C VAL A 113 14.17 16.32 12.75
N SER A 114 13.42 16.46 13.85
CA SER A 114 13.93 16.99 15.11
C SER A 114 13.35 16.18 16.26
N GLY A 115 14.16 15.28 16.84
CA GLY A 115 13.68 14.29 17.79
C GLY A 115 12.61 13.38 17.15
N SER A 116 11.43 13.33 17.77
CA SER A 116 10.26 12.59 17.25
C SER A 116 9.38 13.40 16.29
N SER A 117 9.66 14.69 16.10
CA SER A 117 8.90 15.55 15.20
C SER A 117 9.44 15.46 13.78
N VAL A 118 8.56 15.18 12.83
CA VAL A 118 8.86 15.18 11.39
C VAL A 118 8.15 16.34 10.74
N THR A 119 8.88 17.06 9.88
CA THR A 119 8.34 18.05 8.97
C THR A 119 8.70 17.65 7.54
N VAL A 120 7.72 17.60 6.65
CA VAL A 120 7.90 17.33 5.22
C VAL A 120 7.37 18.50 4.42
N ARG A 121 8.19 19.03 3.52
CA ARG A 121 7.80 20.06 2.56
C ARG A 121 7.61 19.45 1.18
N ASN A 122 6.86 20.16 0.34
CA ASN A 122 6.68 19.79 -1.06
C ASN A 122 8.03 19.68 -1.79
N ALA A 123 8.08 18.79 -2.78
CA ALA A 123 9.09 18.83 -3.83
C ALA A 123 8.78 19.99 -4.79
N ASP A 124 9.76 20.39 -5.59
CA ASP A 124 9.65 21.55 -6.48
C ASP A 124 8.47 21.45 -7.48
N TYR A 125 8.11 20.23 -7.88
CA TYR A 125 7.06 19.99 -8.89
C TYR A 125 5.67 19.74 -8.32
N ASN A 126 5.50 19.52 -7.01
CA ASN A 126 4.21 19.14 -6.42
C ASN A 126 3.72 20.11 -5.32
N GLY A 127 4.27 21.32 -5.28
CA GLY A 127 3.85 22.36 -4.32
C GLY A 127 2.52 23.02 -4.66
N SER A 128 2.19 23.17 -5.95
CA SER A 128 0.95 23.81 -6.39
C SER A 128 -0.20 22.81 -6.42
N ILE A 129 -1.22 23.03 -5.59
CA ILE A 129 -2.44 22.23 -5.53
C ILE A 129 -3.64 23.17 -5.73
N ALA A 130 -4.44 22.92 -6.77
CA ALA A 130 -5.67 23.68 -6.99
C ALA A 130 -6.65 23.48 -5.83
N ALA A 131 -7.61 24.41 -5.64
CA ALA A 131 -8.66 24.27 -4.64
C ALA A 131 -9.40 22.92 -4.80
N GLY A 132 -9.59 22.20 -3.69
CA GLY A 132 -10.15 20.85 -3.67
C GLY A 132 -9.27 19.76 -4.30
N GLY A 133 -8.09 20.11 -4.83
CA GLY A 133 -7.12 19.19 -5.39
C GLY A 133 -6.31 18.47 -4.31
N SER A 134 -5.48 17.52 -4.74
CA SER A 134 -4.60 16.79 -3.83
C SER A 134 -3.30 16.37 -4.49
N THR A 135 -2.28 16.14 -3.67
CA THR A 135 -1.03 15.50 -4.07
C THR A 135 -0.63 14.44 -3.05
N THR A 136 0.26 13.55 -3.43
CA THR A 136 0.72 12.47 -2.57
C THR A 136 2.24 12.43 -2.48
N PHE A 137 2.71 12.09 -1.28
CA PHE A 137 4.09 11.70 -1.06
C PHE A 137 4.13 10.41 -0.26
N GLY A 138 5.28 9.75 -0.21
CA GLY A 138 5.40 8.50 0.52
C GLY A 138 6.76 8.36 1.18
N PHE A 139 6.80 7.49 2.17
CA PHE A 139 8.02 7.20 2.91
C PHE A 139 8.06 5.75 3.37
N THR A 140 9.27 5.29 3.63
CA THR A 140 9.57 4.05 4.34
C THR A 140 10.17 4.42 5.68
N ALA A 141 9.69 3.81 6.77
CA ALA A 141 10.16 4.05 8.12
C ALA A 141 10.52 2.75 8.84
N ASN A 142 11.43 2.86 9.80
CA ASN A 142 11.79 1.77 10.71
C ASN A 142 10.91 1.84 11.97
N GLY A 143 10.66 0.67 12.55
CA GLY A 143 9.83 0.51 13.76
C GLY A 143 8.43 -0.01 13.46
N THR A 144 7.57 0.01 14.48
CA THR A 144 6.18 -0.43 14.37
C THR A 144 5.38 0.59 13.57
N ALA A 145 4.62 0.09 12.58
CA ALA A 145 3.74 0.92 11.76
C ALA A 145 2.81 1.79 12.62
N ALA A 146 2.73 3.07 12.30
CA ALA A 146 1.92 4.04 13.00
C ALA A 146 1.37 5.09 12.03
N THR A 147 0.16 5.56 12.29
CA THR A 147 -0.54 6.60 11.54
C THR A 147 -0.83 7.81 12.45
N PRO A 148 0.21 8.57 12.85
CA PRO A 148 -0.01 9.74 13.69
C PRO A 148 -0.84 10.80 12.97
N THR A 149 -1.52 11.64 13.75
CA THR A 149 -2.23 12.80 13.21
C THR A 149 -1.23 13.78 12.60
N ALA A 150 -1.40 14.09 11.32
CA ALA A 150 -0.60 15.06 10.61
C ALA A 150 -1.35 16.39 10.50
N THR A 151 -0.61 17.49 10.64
CA THR A 151 -1.09 18.85 10.35
C THR A 151 -0.49 19.32 9.04
N CYS A 152 -1.26 20.06 8.24
CA CYS A 152 -0.79 20.68 7.01
C CYS A 152 -0.89 22.21 7.10
N THR A 153 0.11 22.90 6.58
CA THR A 153 0.17 24.36 6.48
C THR A 153 0.65 24.78 5.10
N SER A 154 0.06 25.85 4.56
CA SER A 154 0.58 26.59 3.40
C SER A 154 1.39 27.77 3.93
N PRO A 155 2.52 28.13 3.30
CA PRO A 155 3.17 29.42 3.54
C PRO A 155 2.26 30.59 3.10
#